data_AF-A0A453BEZ4-F1
#
_entry.id   AF-A0A453BEZ4-F1
#
_cell.length_a   1.000
_cell.length_b   1.000
_cell.length_c   1.000
_cell.angle_alpha   90.00
_cell.angle_beta   90.00
_cell.angle_gamma   90.00
#
_symmetry.space_group_name_H-M   'P 1'
#
loop_
_entity.id
_entity.type
_entity.pdbx_description
1 polymer ?
#
loop_
_entity_poly.entity_id
_entity_poly.type
_entity_poly.pdbx_seq_one_letter_code
_entity_poly.pdbx_strand_id
1 'polypeptide(L)'
;MMMTTILVTIIMLLIWQVNIIVVLCFLTLFLGLELFFFSSVLGSVADGSWVLLVFAAVLYLVMYIWNYGTKLKYETEVKQKLSMDLMMDLGCNLGTVRAPGIGLLYNELVRGVPAIFGHFLTTMPAIHSMIIFVCIKWVPVPVVPQNERFLFRRVCPKNYHMFRCIARYGYKDVRKENPQTFEQLLIESLEKFIRREAQERSLESDENGNTDSEEEVASSSSRVLVGPNGSIYSLGVPLLAECGGVSNPNFGSSTSFDGSLDGTMDGRRSLDNELSFIHMAKECGVVYLLGHGDIRARKESFFVKKLVINYFYAFLRKNCRRGIATLSIPHTRLMQVAMQYMV
;
A
#
# COMPACT_ATOMS: atom_id res chain seq x y z
N MET A 1 -20.30 20.84 26.36
CA MET A 1 -20.79 20.58 27.72
C MET A 1 -21.75 19.39 27.71
N MET A 2 -22.80 19.38 26.86
CA MET A 2 -23.64 18.18 26.62
C MET A 2 -22.88 16.87 26.29
N MET A 3 -21.91 16.93 25.36
CA MET A 3 -21.13 15.72 25.04
C MET A 3 -20.23 15.26 26.19
N THR A 4 -19.75 16.21 27.01
CA THR A 4 -18.89 15.88 28.16
C THR A 4 -19.72 15.34 29.33
N THR A 5 -20.94 15.85 29.58
CA THR A 5 -21.84 15.30 30.60
C THR A 5 -22.24 13.87 30.25
N ILE A 6 -22.64 13.61 29.00
CA ILE A 6 -22.92 12.25 28.50
C ILE A 6 -21.70 11.32 28.67
N LEU A 7 -20.50 11.78 28.27
CA LEU A 7 -19.28 10.98 28.40
C LEU A 7 -18.94 10.68 29.87
N VAL A 8 -19.06 11.66 30.77
CA VAL A 8 -18.83 11.46 32.21
C VAL A 8 -19.86 10.52 32.80
N THR A 9 -21.13 10.60 32.39
CA THR A 9 -22.15 9.63 32.80
C THR A 9 -21.80 8.20 32.34
N ILE A 10 -21.32 8.04 31.10
CA ILE A 10 -20.84 6.73 30.61
C ILE A 10 -19.65 6.23 31.45
N ILE A 11 -18.71 7.11 31.79
CA ILE A 11 -17.56 6.78 32.65
C ILE A 11 -18.00 6.37 34.07
N MET A 12 -18.95 7.10 34.68
CA MET A 12 -19.49 6.77 36.00
C MET A 12 -20.16 5.39 36.03
N LEU A 13 -20.82 5.02 34.93
CA LEU A 13 -21.52 3.74 34.78
C LEU A 13 -20.55 2.59 34.49
N LEU A 14 -19.61 2.77 33.56
CA LEU A 14 -18.73 1.69 33.11
C LEU A 14 -17.47 1.53 33.97
N ILE A 15 -16.84 2.63 34.39
CA ILE A 15 -15.53 2.62 35.07
C ILE A 15 -15.71 2.68 36.58
N TRP A 16 -16.54 3.60 37.10
CA TRP A 16 -16.69 3.80 38.54
C TRP A 16 -17.72 2.87 39.20
N GLN A 17 -18.54 2.15 38.41
CA GLN A 17 -19.52 1.17 38.90
C GLN A 17 -20.39 1.72 40.05
N VAL A 18 -20.73 3.02 39.99
CA VAL A 18 -21.54 3.69 41.01
C VAL A 18 -22.99 3.22 40.87
N ASN A 19 -23.74 3.19 41.99
CA ASN A 19 -25.16 2.84 41.99
C ASN A 19 -25.93 3.60 40.89
N ILE A 20 -26.72 2.87 40.09
CA ILE A 20 -27.47 3.39 38.93
C ILE A 20 -28.34 4.60 39.31
N ILE A 21 -28.89 4.62 40.52
CA ILE A 21 -29.73 5.73 41.01
C ILE A 21 -28.94 7.05 41.07
N VAL A 22 -27.69 7.00 41.54
CA VAL A 22 -26.81 8.18 41.65
C VAL A 22 -26.41 8.67 40.26
N VAL A 23 -26.10 7.75 39.34
CA VAL A 23 -25.77 8.06 37.95
C VAL A 23 -26.96 8.71 37.24
N LEU A 24 -28.17 8.18 37.44
CA LEU A 24 -29.39 8.73 36.86
C LEU A 24 -29.71 10.12 37.41
N CYS A 25 -29.51 10.34 38.71
CA CYS A 25 -29.67 11.64 39.35
C CYS A 25 -28.70 12.67 38.78
N PHE A 26 -27.41 12.32 38.67
CA PHE A 26 -26.39 13.16 38.07
C PHE A 26 -26.74 13.52 36.61
N LEU A 27 -27.07 12.52 35.79
CA LEU A 27 -27.45 12.72 34.39
C LEU A 27 -28.65 13.67 34.28
N THR A 28 -29.70 13.44 35.04
CA THR A 28 -30.94 14.24 34.96
C THR A 28 -30.69 15.70 35.36
N LEU A 29 -29.93 15.94 36.43
CA LEU A 29 -29.62 17.30 36.89
C LEU A 29 -28.76 18.07 35.89
N PHE A 30 -27.62 17.49 35.49
CA PHE A 30 -26.67 18.18 34.62
C PHE A 30 -27.18 18.30 33.18
N LEU A 31 -27.73 17.21 32.61
CA LEU A 31 -28.31 17.25 31.28
C LEU A 31 -29.53 18.18 31.25
N GLY A 32 -30.35 18.20 32.30
CA GLY A 32 -31.50 19.08 32.42
C GLY A 32 -31.12 20.56 32.43
N LEU A 33 -30.13 20.95 33.23
CA LEU A 33 -29.60 22.32 33.24
C LEU A 33 -29.06 22.72 31.86
N GLU A 34 -28.29 21.86 31.23
CA GLU A 34 -27.73 22.13 29.91
C GLU A 34 -28.81 22.20 28.80
N LEU A 35 -29.83 21.33 28.85
CA LEU A 35 -31.01 21.39 27.99
C LEU A 35 -31.77 22.70 28.17
N PHE A 36 -31.89 23.20 29.40
CA PHE A 36 -32.52 24.47 29.70
C PHE A 36 -31.73 25.64 29.09
N PHE A 37 -30.41 25.68 29.27
CA PHE A 37 -29.55 26.67 28.62
C PHE A 37 -29.61 26.57 27.09
N PHE A 38 -29.60 25.36 26.54
CA PHE A 38 -29.74 25.14 25.10
C PHE A 38 -31.08 25.65 24.56
N SER A 39 -32.17 25.40 25.29
CA SER A 39 -33.51 25.91 24.96
C SER A 39 -33.55 27.44 24.99
N SER A 40 -32.91 28.06 25.99
CA SER A 40 -32.79 29.52 26.09
C SER A 40 -32.05 30.12 24.88
N VAL A 41 -30.94 29.49 24.45
CA VAL A 41 -30.20 29.89 23.25
C VAL A 41 -31.05 29.69 21.99
N LEU A 42 -31.83 28.60 21.89
CA LEU A 42 -32.76 28.38 20.79
C LEU A 42 -33.86 29.45 20.70
N GLY A 43 -34.34 29.96 21.84
CA GLY A 43 -35.30 31.07 21.87
C GLY A 43 -34.75 32.34 21.22
N SER A 44 -33.47 32.64 21.45
CA SER A 44 -32.78 33.81 20.86
C SER A 44 -32.54 33.70 19.35
N VAL A 45 -32.81 32.54 18.73
CA VAL A 45 -32.69 32.34 17.26
C VAL A 45 -33.71 33.20 16.52
N ALA A 46 -34.90 33.41 17.08
CA ALA A 46 -35.94 34.26 16.50
C ALA A 46 -35.50 35.74 16.43
N ASP A 47 -34.69 36.19 17.39
CA ASP A 47 -34.31 37.60 17.54
C ASP A 47 -33.03 37.99 16.76
N GLY A 48 -32.40 37.05 16.06
CA GLY A 48 -31.27 37.36 15.16
C GLY A 48 -30.13 36.34 15.13
N SER A 49 -30.11 35.35 16.05
CA SER A 49 -29.05 34.33 16.09
C SER A 49 -29.16 33.27 14.98
N TRP A 50 -30.16 33.35 14.09
CA TRP A 50 -30.32 32.45 12.94
C TRP A 50 -29.16 32.53 11.95
N VAL A 51 -28.50 33.69 11.82
CA VAL A 51 -27.35 33.87 10.90
C VAL A 51 -26.18 32.96 11.29
N LEU A 52 -25.88 32.86 12.60
CA LEU A 52 -24.83 31.97 13.12
C LEU A 52 -25.17 30.49 12.88
N LEU A 53 -26.45 30.11 13.02
CA LEU A 53 -26.91 28.76 12.72
C LEU A 53 -26.77 28.42 11.24
N VAL A 54 -27.16 29.33 10.35
CA VAL A 54 -27.00 29.13 8.89
C VAL A 54 -25.53 29.01 8.53
N PHE A 55 -24.67 29.88 9.08
CA PHE A 55 -23.23 29.80 8.87
C PHE A 55 -22.64 28.47 9.34
N ALA A 56 -23.00 28.01 10.55
CA ALA A 56 -22.58 26.72 11.08
C ALA A 56 -23.09 25.56 10.21
N ALA A 57 -24.34 25.62 9.74
CA ALA A 57 -24.92 24.61 8.86
C ALA A 57 -24.20 24.52 7.51
N VAL A 58 -23.77 25.66 6.94
CA VAL A 58 -22.99 25.69 5.70
C VAL A 58 -21.62 25.06 5.90
N LEU A 59 -20.89 25.41 6.97
CA LEU A 59 -19.60 24.80 7.28
C LEU A 59 -19.73 23.30 7.54
N TYR A 60 -20.77 22.89 8.28
CA TYR A 60 -21.08 21.49 8.50
C TYR A 60 -21.35 20.76 7.20
N LEU A 61 -22.14 21.34 6.28
CA LEU A 61 -22.43 20.74 4.97
C LEU A 61 -21.14 20.55 4.15
N VAL A 62 -20.26 21.54 4.12
CA VAL A 62 -18.96 21.45 3.42
C VAL A 62 -18.12 20.30 3.98
N MET A 63 -17.99 20.23 5.31
CA MET A 63 -17.23 19.17 5.97
C MET A 63 -17.87 17.79 5.78
N TYR A 64 -19.20 17.72 5.85
CA TYR A 64 -19.97 16.50 5.64
C TYR A 64 -19.80 15.96 4.21
N ILE A 65 -19.95 16.81 3.19
CA ILE A 65 -19.73 16.43 1.79
C ILE A 65 -18.30 15.99 1.56
N TRP A 66 -17.32 16.71 2.13
CA TRP A 66 -15.90 16.34 2.02
C TRP A 66 -15.64 14.96 2.63
N ASN A 67 -16.10 14.73 3.85
CA ASN A 67 -15.92 13.46 4.55
C ASN A 67 -16.63 12.31 3.82
N TYR A 68 -17.87 12.53 3.41
CA TYR A 68 -18.67 11.57 2.65
C TYR A 68 -17.96 11.17 1.34
N GLY A 69 -17.56 12.14 0.51
CA GLY A 69 -16.90 11.85 -0.76
C GLY A 69 -15.52 11.20 -0.60
N THR A 70 -14.76 11.59 0.42
CA THR A 70 -13.44 11.00 0.71
C THR A 70 -13.56 9.57 1.19
N LYS A 71 -14.49 9.29 2.11
CA LYS A 71 -14.80 7.94 2.58
C LYS A 71 -15.28 7.07 1.42
N LEU A 72 -16.19 7.58 0.59
CA LEU A 72 -16.75 6.85 -0.54
C LEU A 72 -15.68 6.52 -1.60
N LYS A 73 -14.76 7.45 -1.90
CA LYS A 73 -13.60 7.15 -2.75
C LYS A 73 -12.77 6.02 -2.14
N TYR A 74 -12.39 6.15 -0.87
CA TYR A 74 -11.52 5.18 -0.21
C TYR A 74 -12.14 3.78 -0.23
N GLU A 75 -13.43 3.66 0.10
CA GLU A 75 -14.13 2.38 0.05
C GLU A 75 -14.17 1.78 -1.36
N THR A 76 -14.36 2.61 -2.39
CA THR A 76 -14.36 2.14 -3.78
C THR A 76 -12.99 1.66 -4.21
N GLU A 77 -11.94 2.39 -3.85
CA GLU A 77 -10.55 2.03 -4.14
C GLU A 77 -10.13 0.74 -3.41
N VAL A 78 -10.62 0.55 -2.17
CA VAL A 78 -10.41 -0.68 -1.40
C VAL A 78 -11.20 -1.87 -1.98
N LYS A 79 -12.38 -1.65 -2.55
CA LYS A 79 -13.17 -2.70 -3.20
C LYS A 79 -12.57 -3.10 -4.54
N GLN A 80 -12.13 -2.12 -5.33
CA GLN A 80 -11.47 -2.35 -6.62
C GLN A 80 -9.96 -2.54 -6.45
N LYS A 81 -9.56 -3.44 -5.57
CA LYS A 81 -8.16 -3.87 -5.51
C LYS A 81 -7.88 -4.80 -6.68
N LEU A 82 -6.68 -4.71 -7.24
CA LEU A 82 -6.21 -5.71 -8.18
C LEU A 82 -6.01 -7.02 -7.41
N SER A 83 -6.66 -8.10 -7.85
CA SER A 83 -6.45 -9.41 -7.21
C SER A 83 -4.98 -9.82 -7.36
N MET A 84 -4.43 -10.38 -6.28
CA MET A 84 -3.08 -10.93 -6.31
C MET A 84 -3.03 -12.17 -7.20
N ASP A 85 -4.14 -12.91 -7.29
CA ASP A 85 -4.26 -14.10 -8.13
C ASP A 85 -4.14 -13.74 -9.61
N LEU A 86 -4.82 -12.66 -10.04
CA LEU A 86 -4.71 -12.12 -11.40
C LEU A 86 -3.25 -11.78 -11.72
N MET A 87 -2.53 -11.17 -10.80
CA MET A 87 -1.13 -10.81 -11.01
C MET A 87 -0.21 -12.04 -11.09
N MET A 88 -0.57 -13.14 -10.41
CA MET A 88 0.13 -14.41 -10.50
C MET A 88 -0.11 -15.10 -11.85
N ASP A 89 -1.35 -15.08 -12.34
CA ASP A 89 -1.75 -15.62 -13.65
C ASP A 89 -1.08 -14.88 -14.81
N LEU A 90 -0.85 -13.58 -14.67
CA LEU A 90 -0.19 -12.73 -15.67
C LEU A 90 1.32 -13.02 -15.84
N GLY A 91 1.93 -13.82 -14.95
CA GLY A 91 3.33 -14.24 -15.07
C GLY A 91 4.35 -13.11 -14.88
N CYS A 92 5.64 -13.46 -14.88
CA CYS A 92 6.74 -12.54 -14.54
C CYS A 92 6.84 -11.31 -15.47
N ASN A 93 6.34 -11.43 -16.70
CA ASN A 93 6.33 -10.35 -17.68
C ASN A 93 5.09 -9.45 -17.56
N LEU A 94 4.06 -9.82 -16.80
CA LEU A 94 2.76 -9.13 -16.76
C LEU A 94 2.15 -8.83 -18.15
N GLY A 95 2.60 -9.53 -19.21
CA GLY A 95 2.28 -9.19 -20.60
C GLY A 95 2.85 -7.85 -21.10
N THR A 96 3.89 -7.30 -20.45
CA THR A 96 4.46 -5.97 -20.71
C THR A 96 6.00 -6.00 -20.82
N VAL A 97 6.57 -5.01 -21.50
CA VAL A 97 8.03 -4.83 -21.63
C VAL A 97 8.58 -4.20 -20.34
N ARG A 98 9.70 -4.72 -19.81
CA ARG A 98 10.37 -4.13 -18.64
C ARG A 98 11.45 -3.13 -19.07
N ALA A 99 11.21 -1.85 -18.82
CA ALA A 99 12.21 -0.80 -18.93
C ALA A 99 13.14 -0.80 -17.71
N PRO A 100 14.45 -0.58 -17.88
CA PRO A 100 15.38 -0.53 -16.77
C PRO A 100 15.12 0.71 -15.89
N GLY A 101 15.02 0.53 -14.57
CA GLY A 101 14.82 1.63 -13.62
C GLY A 101 13.91 1.27 -12.44
N ILE A 102 13.71 2.24 -11.54
CA ILE A 102 12.85 2.08 -10.36
C ILE A 102 11.57 2.90 -10.53
N GLY A 103 10.42 2.22 -10.52
CA GLY A 103 9.10 2.85 -10.50
C GLY A 103 8.56 2.98 -9.08
N LEU A 104 8.45 4.18 -8.54
CA LEU A 104 7.80 4.45 -7.26
C LEU A 104 6.33 4.77 -7.46
N LEU A 105 5.44 3.85 -7.09
CA LEU A 105 3.99 4.06 -7.18
C LEU A 105 3.44 4.52 -5.83
N TYR A 106 3.07 5.80 -5.75
CA TYR A 106 2.49 6.39 -4.55
C TYR A 106 1.00 6.06 -4.45
N ASN A 107 0.60 5.51 -3.30
CA ASN A 107 -0.77 5.08 -3.07
C ASN A 107 -1.19 5.17 -1.59
N GLU A 108 -2.50 5.32 -1.34
CA GLU A 108 -3.07 5.41 0.01
C GLU A 108 -3.49 4.03 0.59
N LEU A 109 -3.54 2.97 -0.23
CA LEU A 109 -3.89 1.62 0.23
C LEU A 109 -2.72 0.94 0.94
N VAL A 110 -3.03 0.39 2.12
CA VAL A 110 -2.08 -0.37 2.95
C VAL A 110 -1.99 -1.85 2.52
N ARG A 111 -3.09 -2.40 1.96
CA ARG A 111 -3.23 -3.82 1.63
C ARG A 111 -3.69 -4.02 0.21
N GLY A 112 -2.94 -4.81 -0.56
CA GLY A 112 -3.19 -5.14 -1.96
C GLY A 112 -2.48 -4.19 -2.94
N VAL A 113 -2.65 -4.48 -4.23
CA VAL A 113 -2.18 -3.63 -5.34
C VAL A 113 -3.35 -2.74 -5.80
N PRO A 114 -3.17 -1.42 -5.96
CA PRO A 114 -4.25 -0.54 -6.40
C PRO A 114 -4.68 -0.83 -7.84
N ALA A 115 -5.98 -0.70 -8.14
CA ALA A 115 -6.50 -0.84 -9.50
C ALA A 115 -5.88 0.14 -10.52
N ILE A 116 -5.37 1.28 -10.06
CA ILE A 116 -4.65 2.23 -10.93
C ILE A 116 -3.47 1.55 -11.64
N PHE A 117 -2.84 0.57 -10.99
CA PHE A 117 -1.74 -0.18 -11.58
C PHE A 117 -2.24 -1.08 -12.72
N GLY A 118 -3.37 -1.77 -12.53
CA GLY A 118 -3.98 -2.55 -13.61
C GLY A 118 -4.37 -1.69 -14.82
N HIS A 119 -4.99 -0.53 -14.58
CA HIS A 119 -5.29 0.43 -15.65
C HIS A 119 -4.02 0.97 -16.33
N PHE A 120 -2.95 1.18 -15.57
CA PHE A 120 -1.66 1.60 -16.11
C PHE A 120 -1.08 0.53 -17.04
N LEU A 121 -1.08 -0.75 -16.64
CA LEU A 121 -0.60 -1.87 -17.45
C LEU A 121 -1.35 -2.01 -18.77
N THR A 122 -2.68 -1.82 -18.78
CA THR A 122 -3.48 -1.92 -20.01
C THR A 122 -3.29 -0.73 -20.94
N THR A 123 -2.95 0.45 -20.40
CA THR A 123 -2.76 1.67 -21.19
C THR A 123 -1.34 1.77 -21.75
N MET A 124 -0.35 1.36 -20.96
CA MET A 124 1.06 1.42 -21.28
C MET A 124 1.66 0.03 -21.09
N PRO A 125 2.00 -0.68 -22.18
CA PRO A 125 2.57 -2.02 -22.10
C PRO A 125 4.07 -2.00 -21.72
N ALA A 126 4.49 -1.04 -20.90
CA ALA A 126 5.86 -0.87 -20.43
C ALA A 126 5.88 -0.55 -18.93
N ILE A 127 6.63 -1.34 -18.16
CA ILE A 127 6.82 -1.16 -16.71
C ILE A 127 8.28 -1.06 -16.34
N HIS A 128 8.58 -0.49 -15.18
CA HIS A 128 9.94 -0.45 -14.66
C HIS A 128 10.38 -1.84 -14.17
N SER A 129 11.69 -2.12 -14.25
CA SER A 129 12.28 -3.39 -13.87
C SER A 129 12.07 -3.71 -12.40
N MET A 130 12.08 -2.68 -11.54
CA MET A 130 11.70 -2.75 -10.12
C MET A 130 10.57 -1.78 -9.81
N ILE A 131 9.53 -2.25 -9.12
CA ILE A 131 8.38 -1.41 -8.73
C ILE A 131 8.24 -1.43 -7.22
N ILE A 132 8.16 -0.24 -6.63
CA ILE A 132 7.94 -0.06 -5.19
C ILE A 132 6.62 0.69 -4.98
N PHE A 133 5.64 0.02 -4.39
CA PHE A 133 4.41 0.66 -3.93
C PHE A 133 4.69 1.39 -2.62
N VAL A 134 4.72 2.72 -2.66
CA VAL A 134 5.01 3.57 -1.49
C VAL A 134 3.69 4.06 -0.89
N CYS A 135 3.44 3.71 0.37
CA CYS A 135 2.29 4.18 1.14
C CYS A 135 2.74 5.01 2.33
N ILE A 136 2.37 6.29 2.35
CA ILE A 136 2.72 7.20 3.44
C ILE A 136 1.64 7.14 4.53
N LYS A 137 2.04 6.89 5.78
CA LYS A 137 1.16 6.87 6.94
C LYS A 137 1.66 7.78 8.05
N TRP A 138 0.78 8.64 8.52
CA TRP A 138 1.03 9.51 9.67
C TRP A 138 0.69 8.76 10.96
N VAL A 139 1.65 8.73 11.88
CA VAL A 139 1.58 8.03 13.17
C VAL A 139 1.54 9.10 14.27
N PRO A 140 0.76 8.91 15.37
CA PRO A 140 0.65 9.89 16.46
C PRO A 140 1.89 9.91 17.38
N VAL A 141 3.09 9.91 16.79
CA VAL A 141 4.40 9.94 17.46
C VAL A 141 5.14 11.18 16.95
N PRO A 142 5.95 11.88 17.78
CA PRO A 142 6.65 13.09 17.35
C PRO A 142 7.56 12.87 16.15
N VAL A 143 8.51 11.95 16.26
CA VAL A 143 9.50 11.63 15.22
C VAL A 143 9.61 10.11 15.17
N VAL A 144 9.52 9.52 13.98
CA VAL A 144 9.66 8.07 13.80
C VAL A 144 11.15 7.75 13.60
N PRO A 145 11.71 6.76 14.31
CA PRO A 145 13.12 6.41 14.17
C PRO A 145 13.39 5.80 12.77
N GLN A 146 14.57 6.04 12.21
CA GLN A 146 14.88 5.70 10.81
C GLN A 146 14.75 4.20 10.48
N ASN A 147 15.04 3.34 11.45
CA ASN A 147 14.93 1.88 11.34
C ASN A 147 13.48 1.37 11.19
N GLU A 148 12.49 2.10 11.72
CA GLU A 148 11.06 1.75 11.63
C GLU A 148 10.29 2.62 10.63
N ARG A 149 10.99 3.58 10.03
CA ARG A 149 10.42 4.55 9.10
C ARG A 149 9.94 3.90 7.81
N PHE A 150 10.70 2.95 7.28
CA PHE A 150 10.37 2.23 6.06
C PHE A 150 10.16 0.76 6.35
N LEU A 151 8.93 0.29 6.17
CA LEU A 151 8.59 -1.12 6.32
C LEU A 151 8.36 -1.74 4.95
N PHE A 152 9.27 -2.61 4.56
CA PHE A 152 9.19 -3.34 3.30
C PHE A 152 8.47 -4.68 3.45
N ARG A 153 7.73 -5.07 2.41
CA ARG A 153 7.22 -6.42 2.21
C ARG A 153 7.21 -6.73 0.73
N ARG A 154 7.57 -7.97 0.35
CA ARG A 154 7.42 -8.44 -1.03
C ARG A 154 5.94 -8.61 -1.36
N VAL A 155 5.52 -8.19 -2.56
CA VAL A 155 4.13 -8.31 -3.03
C VAL A 155 3.95 -9.58 -3.85
N CYS A 156 4.93 -9.89 -4.69
CA CYS A 156 4.95 -11.06 -5.58
C CYS A 156 6.09 -12.01 -5.23
N PRO A 157 6.14 -13.22 -5.83
CA PRO A 157 7.35 -14.05 -5.86
C PRO A 157 8.56 -13.29 -6.41
N LYS A 158 9.77 -13.83 -6.17
CA LYS A 158 11.04 -13.11 -6.42
C LYS A 158 11.16 -12.54 -7.84
N ASN A 159 10.70 -13.30 -8.83
CA ASN A 159 10.84 -13.02 -10.25
C ASN A 159 10.19 -11.71 -10.72
N TYR A 160 9.30 -11.14 -9.91
CA TYR A 160 8.56 -9.93 -10.28
C TYR A 160 9.24 -8.63 -9.86
N HIS A 161 10.16 -8.66 -8.89
CA HIS A 161 10.81 -7.46 -8.31
C HIS A 161 9.82 -6.36 -7.90
N MET A 162 8.70 -6.76 -7.29
CA MET A 162 7.64 -5.88 -6.81
C MET A 162 7.63 -5.84 -5.28
N PHE A 163 7.92 -4.66 -4.73
CA PHE A 163 8.00 -4.42 -3.30
C PHE A 163 6.92 -3.44 -2.86
N ARG A 164 6.46 -3.58 -1.62
CA ARG A 164 5.62 -2.60 -0.95
C ARG A 164 6.41 -1.98 0.18
N CYS A 165 6.40 -0.66 0.25
CA CYS A 165 7.00 0.11 1.31
C CYS A 165 5.91 0.91 2.03
N ILE A 166 5.80 0.75 3.35
CA ILE A 166 4.99 1.62 4.20
C ILE A 166 5.95 2.62 4.85
N ALA A 167 5.86 3.88 4.46
CA ALA A 167 6.64 4.97 5.01
C ALA A 167 5.86 5.63 6.15
N ARG A 168 6.34 5.48 7.38
CA ARG A 168 5.74 6.04 8.60
C ARG A 168 6.35 7.40 8.91
N TYR A 169 5.50 8.38 9.18
CA TYR A 169 5.91 9.75 9.54
C TYR A 169 5.23 10.18 10.82
N GLY A 170 6.00 10.77 11.72
CA GLY A 170 5.53 11.45 12.92
C GLY A 170 5.04 12.86 12.64
N TYR A 171 4.41 13.49 13.61
CA TYR A 171 3.83 14.83 13.44
C TYR A 171 4.87 15.96 13.44
N LYS A 172 6.10 15.73 13.94
CA LYS A 172 7.25 16.66 13.84
C LYS A 172 8.21 16.31 12.70
N ASP A 173 7.98 15.23 11.95
CA ASP A 173 8.87 14.87 10.85
C ASP A 173 8.81 15.89 9.71
N VAL A 174 9.97 16.12 9.08
CA VAL A 174 10.12 17.15 8.04
C VAL A 174 9.30 16.74 6.82
N ARG A 175 8.26 17.52 6.51
CA ARG A 175 7.29 17.24 5.44
C ARG A 175 7.86 17.39 4.02
N LYS A 176 9.00 18.08 3.87
CA LYS A 176 9.65 18.37 2.59
C LYS A 176 11.10 17.91 2.65
N GLU A 177 11.31 16.61 2.65
CA GLU A 177 12.65 16.08 2.42
C GLU A 177 13.05 16.30 0.97
N ASN A 178 14.35 16.49 0.76
CA ASN A 178 14.91 16.48 -0.58
C ASN A 178 14.57 15.11 -1.21
N PRO A 179 14.02 15.08 -2.43
CA PRO A 179 13.62 13.82 -3.07
C PRO A 179 14.78 12.84 -3.16
N GLN A 180 16.01 13.33 -3.39
CA GLN A 180 17.23 12.53 -3.43
C GLN A 180 17.55 11.85 -2.09
N THR A 181 17.37 12.54 -0.96
CA THR A 181 17.60 11.97 0.38
C THR A 181 16.57 10.89 0.68
N PHE A 182 15.31 11.11 0.31
CA PHE A 182 14.26 10.11 0.43
C PHE A 182 14.56 8.88 -0.44
N GLU A 183 14.97 9.07 -1.71
CA GLU A 183 15.38 7.99 -2.62
C GLU A 183 16.52 7.16 -2.02
N GLN A 184 17.55 7.81 -1.45
CA GLN A 184 18.68 7.12 -0.82
C GLN A 184 18.26 6.29 0.38
N LEU A 185 17.51 6.86 1.33
CA LEU A 185 17.05 6.15 2.53
C LEU A 185 16.10 4.98 2.18
N LEU A 186 15.26 5.16 1.16
CA LEU A 186 14.36 4.13 0.67
C LEU A 186 15.15 2.92 0.13
N ILE A 187 16.19 3.18 -0.67
CA ILE A 187 17.02 2.13 -1.27
C ILE A 187 17.86 1.44 -0.20
N GLU A 188 18.49 2.18 0.70
CA GLU A 188 19.26 1.60 1.82
C GLU A 188 18.38 0.67 2.69
N SER A 189 17.16 1.11 2.99
CA SER A 189 16.22 0.29 3.74
C SER A 189 15.71 -0.92 2.94
N LEU A 190 15.65 -0.84 1.61
CA LEU A 190 15.31 -1.97 0.74
C LEU A 190 16.44 -3.00 0.72
N GLU A 191 17.70 -2.56 0.57
CA GLU A 191 18.87 -3.42 0.63
C GLU A 191 18.95 -4.15 1.98
N LYS A 192 18.70 -3.44 3.09
CA LYS A 192 18.65 -4.03 4.44
C LYS A 192 17.54 -5.06 4.57
N PHE A 193 16.38 -4.81 3.96
CA PHE A 193 15.26 -5.76 3.93
C PHE A 193 15.66 -7.05 3.18
N ILE A 194 16.27 -6.94 2.01
CA ILE A 194 16.66 -8.10 1.20
C ILE A 194 17.76 -8.93 1.89
N ARG A 195 18.75 -8.27 2.52
CA ARG A 195 19.76 -8.97 3.32
C ARG A 195 19.12 -9.76 4.47
N ARG A 196 18.15 -9.17 5.17
CA ARG A 196 17.41 -9.86 6.24
C ARG A 196 16.58 -11.02 5.69
N GLU A 197 15.86 -10.81 4.60
CA GLU A 197 15.04 -11.84 3.94
C GLU A 197 15.88 -13.02 3.44
N ALA A 198 17.13 -12.79 3.05
CA ALA A 198 18.07 -13.85 2.68
C ALA A 198 18.62 -14.59 3.91
N GLN A 199 18.90 -13.88 5.00
CA GLN A 199 19.37 -14.47 6.26
C GLN A 199 18.28 -15.34 6.92
N GLU A 200 17.03 -14.88 6.94
CA GLU A 200 15.90 -15.67 7.44
C GLU A 200 15.75 -16.98 6.67
N ARG A 201 15.89 -16.96 5.33
CA ARG A 201 15.86 -18.17 4.52
C ARG A 201 17.00 -19.14 4.79
N SER A 202 18.22 -18.65 5.01
CA SER A 202 19.34 -19.54 5.35
C SER A 202 19.12 -20.25 6.69
N LEU A 203 18.46 -19.58 7.65
CA LEU A 203 18.15 -20.18 8.94
C LEU A 203 17.00 -21.20 8.82
N GLU A 204 15.97 -20.91 8.01
CA GLU A 204 14.89 -21.85 7.70
C GLU A 204 15.39 -23.12 6.98
N SER A 205 16.40 -23.00 6.11
CA SER A 205 17.02 -24.18 5.47
C SER A 205 17.83 -25.04 6.43
N ASP A 206 18.42 -24.42 7.47
CA ASP A 206 19.24 -25.13 8.46
C ASP A 206 18.37 -25.85 9.52
N GLU A 207 17.21 -25.29 9.91
CA GLU A 207 16.29 -25.91 10.88
C GLU A 207 15.55 -27.14 10.32
N ASN A 208 15.20 -27.13 9.02
CA ASN A 208 14.55 -28.28 8.37
C ASN A 208 15.49 -29.47 8.12
N GLY A 209 16.80 -29.34 8.42
CA GLY A 209 17.78 -30.41 8.26
C GLY A 209 17.84 -31.43 9.42
N ASN A 210 17.07 -31.23 10.50
CA ASN A 210 17.29 -31.96 11.76
C ASN A 210 16.04 -32.60 12.41
N THR A 211 14.95 -32.83 11.68
CA THR A 211 13.78 -33.54 12.23
C THR A 211 13.39 -34.72 11.35
N ASP A 212 14.00 -35.87 11.61
CA ASP A 212 13.51 -37.17 11.12
C ASP A 212 12.30 -37.61 11.96
N SER A 213 11.06 -37.45 11.45
CA SER A 213 9.94 -38.40 11.65
C SER A 213 8.77 -38.09 10.71
N GLU A 214 8.59 -38.99 9.75
CA GLU A 214 7.33 -39.55 9.20
C GLU A 214 6.10 -38.63 8.94
N GLU A 215 5.83 -38.46 7.63
CA GLU A 215 4.54 -38.31 6.93
C GLU A 215 3.60 -37.12 7.25
N GLU A 216 3.57 -36.14 6.33
CA GLU A 216 2.38 -35.89 5.49
C GLU A 216 2.79 -35.29 4.13
N VAL A 217 2.40 -35.99 3.06
CA VAL A 217 2.70 -35.66 1.67
C VAL A 217 1.69 -34.64 1.14
N ALA A 218 2.14 -33.41 0.90
CA ALA A 218 1.54 -32.51 -0.08
C ALA A 218 2.64 -32.00 -1.02
N SER A 219 2.95 -32.83 -2.00
CA SER A 219 4.02 -32.69 -2.97
C SER A 219 3.77 -31.55 -3.97
N SER A 220 4.54 -30.47 -3.89
CA SER A 220 4.92 -29.66 -5.08
C SER A 220 6.14 -30.30 -5.73
N SER A 221 5.94 -31.50 -6.27
CA SER A 221 6.93 -32.12 -7.15
C SER A 221 6.84 -31.45 -8.52
N SER A 222 7.96 -30.94 -9.01
CA SER A 222 8.12 -30.45 -10.36
C SER A 222 7.65 -31.51 -11.36
N ARG A 223 6.53 -31.28 -12.05
CA ARG A 223 6.04 -32.21 -13.07
C ARG A 223 6.94 -32.12 -14.31
N VAL A 224 7.78 -33.13 -14.46
CA VAL A 224 8.55 -33.41 -15.67
C VAL A 224 7.61 -34.09 -16.67
N LEU A 225 7.48 -33.53 -17.88
CA LEU A 225 6.74 -34.16 -18.97
C LEU A 225 7.73 -34.76 -19.97
N VAL A 226 7.57 -36.06 -20.25
CA VAL A 226 8.32 -36.80 -21.26
C VAL A 226 7.53 -36.80 -22.56
N GLY A 227 8.08 -36.20 -23.61
CA GLY A 227 7.48 -36.24 -24.94
C GLY A 227 7.64 -37.63 -25.59
N PRO A 228 6.81 -37.98 -26.60
CA PRO A 228 6.84 -39.28 -27.27
C PRO A 228 8.15 -39.60 -28.04
N ASN A 229 9.09 -38.64 -28.08
CA ASN A 229 10.41 -38.79 -28.68
C ASN A 229 11.51 -38.98 -27.61
N GLY A 230 11.14 -39.17 -26.34
CA GLY A 230 12.07 -39.37 -25.22
C GLY A 230 12.74 -38.10 -24.67
N SER A 231 12.31 -36.90 -25.07
CA SER A 231 12.83 -35.65 -24.52
C SER A 231 12.12 -35.25 -23.22
N ILE A 232 12.92 -34.81 -22.24
CA ILE A 232 12.51 -34.45 -20.88
C ILE A 232 12.48 -32.92 -20.77
N TYR A 233 11.33 -32.32 -20.46
CA TYR A 233 11.21 -30.88 -20.22
C TYR A 233 10.95 -30.61 -18.73
N SER A 234 11.83 -29.81 -18.11
CA SER A 234 11.67 -29.31 -16.73
C SER A 234 11.24 -27.84 -16.77
N LEU A 235 10.03 -27.55 -16.29
CA LEU A 235 9.47 -26.20 -16.22
C LEU A 235 10.01 -25.50 -14.96
N GLY A 236 11.27 -25.07 -15.04
CA GLY A 236 11.97 -24.50 -13.90
C GLY A 236 13.36 -23.96 -14.24
N VAL A 237 13.49 -23.24 -15.34
CA VAL A 237 14.72 -22.49 -15.66
C VAL A 237 14.32 -21.08 -16.09
N PRO A 238 14.81 -20.00 -15.46
CA PRO A 238 14.72 -18.69 -16.05
C PRO A 238 15.58 -18.69 -17.31
N LEU A 239 14.94 -18.58 -18.49
CA LEU A 239 15.60 -18.49 -19.78
C LEU A 239 16.46 -17.22 -19.85
N LEU A 240 17.73 -17.38 -19.48
CA LEU A 240 18.83 -16.58 -19.98
C LEU A 240 19.19 -17.17 -21.35
N ALA A 241 18.64 -16.62 -22.42
CA ALA A 241 19.02 -16.98 -23.79
C ALA A 241 20.06 -16.00 -24.31
N GLU A 242 21.31 -16.34 -24.01
CA GLU A 242 22.49 -16.44 -24.90
C GLU A 242 22.47 -15.75 -26.27
N CYS A 243 23.60 -15.10 -26.59
CA CYS A 243 24.04 -14.89 -27.97
C CYS A 243 25.55 -15.17 -28.05
N GLY A 244 25.95 -16.28 -28.69
CA GLY A 244 27.30 -16.44 -29.25
C GLY A 244 27.88 -17.86 -29.30
N GLY A 245 27.71 -18.55 -30.44
CA GLY A 245 28.82 -19.27 -31.09
C GLY A 245 28.99 -20.79 -30.91
N VAL A 246 28.37 -21.56 -31.82
CA VAL A 246 28.79 -22.83 -32.48
C VAL A 246 30.09 -23.53 -32.01
N SER A 247 29.99 -24.78 -31.51
CA SER A 247 30.52 -26.03 -32.16
C SER A 247 30.50 -27.28 -31.25
N ASN A 248 29.85 -28.35 -31.77
CA ASN A 248 29.83 -29.81 -31.50
C ASN A 248 30.35 -30.52 -30.21
N PRO A 249 29.75 -31.70 -29.88
CA PRO A 249 29.92 -32.41 -28.61
C PRO A 249 30.94 -33.57 -28.65
N ASN A 250 31.54 -33.94 -27.51
CA ASN A 250 31.87 -35.33 -27.20
C ASN A 250 32.37 -35.59 -25.76
N PHE A 251 31.97 -36.75 -25.27
CA PHE A 251 32.57 -37.60 -24.22
C PHE A 251 32.51 -37.17 -22.75
N GLY A 252 31.83 -38.02 -21.95
CA GLY A 252 31.76 -37.90 -20.51
C GLY A 252 32.85 -38.66 -19.76
N SER A 253 32.95 -38.38 -18.46
CA SER A 253 33.24 -39.36 -17.44
C SER A 253 32.85 -38.80 -16.07
N SER A 254 32.26 -39.69 -15.28
CA SER A 254 31.91 -39.57 -13.88
C SER A 254 33.09 -39.20 -12.99
N THR A 255 32.86 -38.32 -12.01
CA THR A 255 33.52 -38.43 -10.69
C THR A 255 32.64 -37.75 -9.65
N SER A 256 32.11 -38.58 -8.77
CA SER A 256 31.48 -38.23 -7.50
C SER A 256 32.50 -37.56 -6.58
N PHE A 257 32.23 -36.32 -6.17
CA PHE A 257 32.85 -35.71 -5.00
C PHE A 257 31.81 -34.90 -4.22
N ASP A 258 31.78 -35.25 -2.93
CA ASP A 258 31.13 -34.66 -1.76
C ASP A 258 30.72 -33.18 -1.88
N GLY A 259 29.44 -32.88 -1.60
CA GLY A 259 28.85 -31.56 -1.82
C GLY A 259 27.79 -31.20 -0.78
N SER A 260 28.14 -31.17 0.50
CA SER A 260 27.29 -30.63 1.57
C SER A 260 27.44 -29.10 1.77
N LEU A 261 28.06 -28.40 0.82
CA LEU A 261 28.35 -26.96 0.87
C LEU A 261 27.65 -26.14 -0.23
N ASP A 262 26.82 -26.78 -1.07
CA ASP A 262 26.32 -26.17 -2.31
C ASP A 262 25.14 -25.19 -2.07
N GLY A 263 24.30 -25.46 -1.07
CA GLY A 263 23.15 -24.60 -0.76
C GLY A 263 23.51 -23.20 -0.24
N THR A 264 24.59 -23.09 0.53
CA THR A 264 25.02 -21.82 1.14
C THR A 264 25.71 -20.90 0.12
N MET A 265 26.43 -21.48 -0.86
CA MET A 265 27.09 -20.72 -1.92
C MET A 265 26.08 -20.18 -2.94
N ASP A 266 25.04 -20.94 -3.27
CA ASP A 266 23.98 -20.52 -4.18
C ASP A 266 23.08 -19.42 -3.58
N GLY A 267 22.75 -19.51 -2.29
CA GLY A 267 22.01 -18.45 -1.59
C GLY A 267 22.75 -17.12 -1.57
N ARG A 268 24.07 -17.14 -1.36
CA ARG A 268 24.91 -15.93 -1.32
C ARG A 268 25.08 -15.29 -2.69
N ARG A 269 25.31 -16.10 -3.73
CA ARG A 269 25.33 -15.64 -5.13
C ARG A 269 23.99 -15.04 -5.56
N SER A 270 22.87 -15.65 -5.16
CA SER A 270 21.52 -15.13 -5.44
C SER A 270 21.28 -13.75 -4.81
N LEU A 271 21.76 -13.55 -3.58
CA LEU A 271 21.68 -12.26 -2.88
C LEU A 271 22.51 -11.19 -3.60
N ASP A 272 23.76 -11.48 -3.93
CA ASP A 272 24.66 -10.52 -4.59
C ASP A 272 24.15 -10.14 -5.99
N ASN A 273 23.53 -11.08 -6.70
CA ASN A 273 22.83 -10.82 -7.96
C ASN A 273 21.59 -9.91 -7.77
N GLU A 274 20.80 -10.11 -6.72
CA GLU A 274 19.64 -9.26 -6.44
C GLU A 274 20.06 -7.84 -6.00
N LEU A 275 21.13 -7.70 -5.21
CA LEU A 275 21.67 -6.40 -4.83
C LEU A 275 22.29 -5.65 -6.02
N SER A 276 23.08 -6.32 -6.86
CA SER A 276 23.64 -5.70 -8.06
C SER A 276 22.54 -5.23 -9.02
N PHE A 277 21.45 -5.98 -9.16
CA PHE A 277 20.29 -5.55 -9.93
C PHE A 277 19.66 -4.26 -9.39
N ILE A 278 19.57 -4.09 -8.06
CA ILE A 278 19.04 -2.85 -7.45
C ILE A 278 19.96 -1.66 -7.74
N HIS A 279 21.28 -1.86 -7.66
CA HIS A 279 22.24 -0.82 -8.01
C HIS A 279 22.13 -0.41 -9.48
N MET A 280 22.03 -1.37 -10.40
CA MET A 280 21.82 -1.07 -11.82
C MET A 280 20.49 -0.35 -12.06
N ALA A 281 19.40 -0.78 -11.40
CA ALA A 281 18.10 -0.12 -11.51
C ALA A 281 18.14 1.31 -10.95
N LYS A 282 18.88 1.56 -9.86
CA LYS A 282 19.11 2.89 -9.29
C LYS A 282 19.86 3.81 -10.25
N GLU A 283 20.90 3.29 -10.93
CA GLU A 283 21.68 4.04 -11.92
C GLU A 283 20.84 4.45 -13.14
N CYS A 284 19.90 3.59 -13.55
CA CYS A 284 18.96 3.88 -14.64
C CYS A 284 17.92 4.96 -14.27
N GLY A 285 17.78 5.28 -12.98
CA GLY A 285 16.95 6.37 -12.48
C GLY A 285 15.62 5.94 -11.86
N VAL A 286 15.02 6.90 -11.16
CA VAL A 286 13.76 6.71 -10.41
C VAL A 286 12.64 7.54 -11.04
N VAL A 287 11.52 6.89 -11.35
CA VAL A 287 10.31 7.51 -11.89
C VAL A 287 9.18 7.42 -10.87
N TYR A 288 8.47 8.53 -10.69
CA TYR A 288 7.39 8.68 -9.73
C TYR A 288 6.05 8.49 -10.44
N LEU A 289 5.37 7.38 -10.17
CA LEU A 289 4.03 7.11 -10.64
C LEU A 289 3.01 7.51 -9.56
N LEU A 290 2.11 8.42 -9.90
CA LEU A 290 1.13 8.95 -8.97
C LEU A 290 -0.29 8.66 -9.46
N GLY A 291 -1.01 7.87 -8.67
CA GLY A 291 -2.40 7.56 -8.95
C GLY A 291 -3.33 8.69 -8.52
N HIS A 292 -4.16 9.17 -9.45
CA HIS A 292 -5.22 10.13 -9.18
C HIS A 292 -6.59 9.46 -9.38
N GLY A 293 -7.15 8.95 -8.29
CA GLY A 293 -8.50 8.41 -8.25
C GLY A 293 -9.55 9.52 -8.12
N ASP A 294 -10.35 9.72 -9.16
CA ASP A 294 -11.53 10.58 -9.12
C ASP A 294 -12.82 9.77 -9.02
N ILE A 295 -13.83 10.28 -8.32
CA ILE A 295 -15.12 9.59 -8.17
C ILE A 295 -16.20 10.30 -8.96
N ARG A 296 -16.98 9.53 -9.72
CA ARG A 296 -18.12 10.02 -10.48
C ARG A 296 -19.35 9.19 -10.17
N ALA A 297 -20.47 9.86 -9.96
CA ALA A 297 -21.73 9.16 -9.68
C ALA A 297 -22.23 8.41 -10.93
N ARG A 298 -22.70 7.17 -10.75
CA ARG A 298 -23.35 6.38 -11.82
C ARG A 298 -24.59 7.10 -12.36
N LYS A 299 -24.91 6.86 -13.65
CA LYS A 299 -26.05 7.50 -14.33
C LYS A 299 -27.40 7.18 -13.67
N GLU A 300 -27.52 6.01 -13.05
CA GLU A 300 -28.72 5.50 -12.36
C GLU A 300 -28.83 5.95 -10.90
N SER A 301 -27.85 6.70 -10.38
CA SER A 301 -27.90 7.17 -8.99
C SER A 301 -28.88 8.33 -8.81
N PHE A 302 -29.48 8.42 -7.61
CA PHE A 302 -30.36 9.52 -7.23
C PHE A 302 -29.73 10.89 -7.51
N PHE A 303 -30.56 11.83 -7.97
CA PHE A 303 -30.14 13.18 -8.36
C PHE A 303 -29.29 13.88 -7.29
N VAL A 304 -29.68 13.77 -6.02
CA VAL A 304 -28.95 14.37 -4.89
C VAL A 304 -27.52 13.80 -4.78
N LYS A 305 -27.35 12.47 -4.87
CA LYS A 305 -26.03 11.83 -4.85
C LYS A 305 -25.17 12.31 -6.03
N LYS A 306 -25.77 12.44 -7.21
CA LYS A 306 -25.10 12.94 -8.41
C LYS A 306 -24.66 14.40 -8.27
N LEU A 307 -25.51 15.26 -7.71
CA LEU A 307 -25.19 16.67 -7.44
C LEU A 307 -24.06 16.80 -6.42
N VAL A 308 -24.16 16.07 -5.30
CA VAL A 308 -23.16 16.09 -4.22
C VAL A 308 -21.80 15.60 -4.72
N ILE A 309 -21.74 14.50 -5.46
CA ILE A 309 -20.46 13.92 -5.91
C ILE A 309 -19.88 14.71 -7.08
N ASN A 310 -20.64 14.92 -8.16
CA ASN A 310 -20.09 15.46 -9.40
C ASN A 310 -19.82 16.97 -9.34
N TYR A 311 -20.57 17.72 -8.51
CA TYR A 311 -20.39 19.17 -8.39
C TYR A 311 -19.72 19.54 -7.07
N PHE A 312 -20.40 19.34 -5.93
CA PHE A 312 -19.91 19.85 -4.65
C PHE A 312 -18.58 19.22 -4.23
N TYR A 313 -18.49 17.89 -4.25
CA TYR A 313 -17.26 17.18 -3.88
C TYR A 313 -16.12 17.47 -4.87
N ALA A 314 -16.39 17.42 -6.18
CA ALA A 314 -15.41 17.75 -7.20
C ALA A 314 -14.89 19.20 -7.08
N PHE A 315 -15.78 20.15 -6.80
CA PHE A 315 -15.43 21.55 -6.56
C PHE A 315 -14.57 21.70 -5.32
N LEU A 316 -14.98 21.13 -4.19
CA LEU A 316 -14.20 21.16 -2.94
C LEU A 316 -12.82 20.54 -3.16
N ARG A 317 -12.74 19.39 -3.84
CA ARG A 317 -11.47 18.73 -4.15
C ARG A 317 -10.57 19.54 -5.07
N LYS A 318 -11.12 20.29 -6.02
CA LYS A 318 -10.35 21.14 -6.94
C LYS A 318 -9.77 22.37 -6.24
N ASN A 319 -10.50 22.91 -5.25
CA ASN A 319 -10.09 24.09 -4.49
C ASN A 319 -9.22 23.75 -3.27
N CYS A 320 -9.37 22.56 -2.69
CA CYS A 320 -8.52 22.11 -1.57
C CYS A 320 -7.14 21.66 -2.08
N ARG A 321 -6.09 22.04 -1.33
CA ARG A 321 -4.70 21.68 -1.64
C ARG A 321 -4.55 20.16 -1.73
N ARG A 322 -4.13 19.67 -2.90
CA ARG A 322 -3.87 18.25 -3.12
C ARG A 322 -2.75 17.77 -2.22
N GLY A 323 -2.89 16.58 -1.63
CA GLY A 323 -1.82 15.91 -0.87
C GLY A 323 -0.53 15.75 -1.69
N ILE A 324 -0.61 15.79 -3.01
CA ILE A 324 0.52 15.75 -3.95
C ILE A 324 1.48 16.95 -3.76
N ALA A 325 0.97 18.12 -3.36
CA ALA A 325 1.78 19.32 -3.14
C ALA A 325 2.65 19.26 -1.87
N THR A 326 2.63 18.15 -1.13
CA THR A 326 3.55 17.91 0.00
C THR A 326 4.80 17.16 -0.43
N LEU A 327 4.73 16.36 -1.50
CA LEU A 327 5.87 15.63 -2.05
C LEU A 327 6.57 16.54 -3.06
N SER A 328 7.72 17.10 -2.69
CA SER A 328 8.59 17.93 -3.54
C SER A 328 9.26 17.12 -4.66
N ILE A 329 8.46 16.44 -5.48
CA ILE A 329 8.90 15.57 -6.57
C ILE A 329 9.18 16.44 -7.80
N PRO A 330 10.33 16.25 -8.49
CA PRO A 330 10.62 16.96 -9.73
C PRO A 330 9.65 16.55 -10.84
N HIS A 331 9.06 17.54 -11.52
CA HIS A 331 8.07 17.31 -12.58
C HIS A 331 8.59 16.51 -13.77
N THR A 332 9.91 16.52 -14.03
CA THR A 332 10.54 15.78 -15.13
C THR A 332 10.49 14.27 -14.96
N ARG A 333 10.35 13.78 -13.72
CA ARG A 333 10.32 12.34 -13.38
C ARG A 333 8.94 11.90 -12.89
N LEU A 334 7.91 12.73 -13.04
CA LEU A 334 6.58 12.47 -12.51
C LEU A 334 5.60 12.06 -13.63
N MET A 335 5.05 10.86 -13.50
CA MET A 335 3.96 10.37 -14.32
C MET A 335 2.67 10.31 -13.50
N GLN A 336 1.65 11.06 -13.92
CA GLN A 336 0.36 11.07 -13.27
C GLN A 336 -0.64 10.23 -14.05
N VAL A 337 -1.22 9.22 -13.41
CA VAL A 337 -2.26 8.37 -14.02
C VAL A 337 -3.57 8.71 -13.33
N ALA A 338 -4.56 9.14 -14.10
CA ALA A 338 -5.90 9.41 -13.58
C ALA A 338 -6.83 8.23 -13.86
N MET A 339 -7.62 7.83 -12.87
CA MET A 339 -8.67 6.82 -13.02
C MET A 339 -9.97 7.35 -12.44
N GLN A 340 -11.06 7.12 -13.16
CA GLN A 340 -12.40 7.49 -12.72
C GLN A 340 -13.12 6.26 -12.17
N TYR A 341 -13.54 6.35 -10.91
CA TYR A 341 -14.32 5.36 -10.21
C TYR A 341 -15.79 5.70 -10.29
N MET A 342 -16.61 4.77 -10.79
CA MET A 342 -18.06 4.95 -10.89
C MET A 342 -18.77 4.44 -9.63
N VAL A 343 -19.35 5.35 -8.84
CA VAL A 343 -19.93 5.06 -7.52
C VAL A 343 -21.43 5.32 -7.42
#